data_AF-A0AAE1MQJ5-F1
#
_entry.id   AF-A0AAE1MQJ5-F1
#
_cell.length_a   1.000
_cell.length_b   1.000
_cell.length_c   1.000
_cell.angle_alpha   90.00
_cell.angle_beta   90.00
_cell.angle_gamma   90.00
#
_symmetry.space_group_name_H-M   'P 1'
#
loop_
_entity.id
_entity.type
_entity.pdbx_description
1 polymer ?
#
loop_
_entity_poly.entity_id
_entity_poly.type
_entity_poly.pdbx_seq_one_letter_code
_entity_poly.pdbx_strand_id
1 'polypeptide(L)'
;MEIVMTIAGKATERIIDYIVAPIERQVNYLIFYNDNFKNLKEQYTELKRVKGIISHEVEVERKNGRQIYDAVQNWLNRVDEIVEEAEQLSNDPGHRNVACCKWPFPNFKSRHQLSRKAKKTAGNVAEVMQQKDNIGPLAFLPDLEGVGSTCTTSSEKLESRKKMKENIVLALREPHISRVGVYGLGGVGKSTLVKEVAKQVKNDKLFDKVVMANISQVVDLEKIQLEIADFLGLHFEETTISGRAARLQQRIENERSILVILDDIWEILELDKLGLPLNDRKGCKLLLISRKLDILQNMESQKDFLIGVLNEEEAWNLFEDVVGNVVKDVNLRDVAFQVAKQCAGLIVLIVTVARALKNKDDIDSWKDALNQLKTVDEEGMTEKIYLAIEFSYNQLDGDDVKALFLLCGSLGGPKFRVEYLLKCVMGLGIFKHIDTPKDARLKLHRLINSLKASCLLLEDNSKMKVEMHDIVHEVAFSIASRDQHIFKIGMGGELKKWPSEEFLQRCTQIILSCHIPKLPERLECPNIKRFFLSDKNESLKC
;
A
#
# COMPACT_ATOMS: atom_id res chain seq x y z
N MET A 1 -77.98 26.40 -42.12
CA MET A 1 -77.78 24.93 -42.06
C MET A 1 -76.30 24.52 -42.12
N GLU A 2 -75.38 25.36 -42.61
CA GLU A 2 -73.95 25.00 -42.68
C GLU A 2 -73.21 25.01 -41.32
N ILE A 3 -73.57 25.89 -40.37
CA ILE A 3 -72.86 25.98 -39.07
C ILE A 3 -73.12 24.75 -38.17
N VAL A 4 -74.29 24.13 -38.29
CA VAL A 4 -74.68 22.96 -37.48
C VAL A 4 -73.99 21.67 -37.98
N MET A 5 -73.72 21.57 -39.29
CA MET A 5 -72.99 20.44 -39.87
C MET A 5 -71.50 20.45 -39.51
N THR A 6 -70.88 21.64 -39.43
CA THR A 6 -69.45 21.78 -39.06
C THR A 6 -69.18 21.51 -37.58
N ILE A 7 -70.14 21.81 -36.70
CA ILE A 7 -70.05 21.53 -35.25
C ILE A 7 -70.34 20.06 -34.97
N ALA A 8 -71.31 19.45 -35.68
CA ALA A 8 -71.58 18.02 -35.59
C ALA A 8 -70.38 17.17 -36.03
N GLY A 9 -69.70 17.55 -37.13
CA GLY A 9 -68.49 16.87 -37.62
C GLY A 9 -67.33 16.87 -36.63
N LYS A 10 -67.04 18.00 -35.99
CA LYS A 10 -65.99 18.13 -34.96
C LYS A 10 -66.29 17.39 -33.66
N ALA A 11 -67.57 17.29 -33.29
CA ALA A 11 -68.00 16.50 -32.14
C ALA A 11 -67.90 14.99 -32.41
N THR A 12 -68.26 14.54 -33.61
CA THR A 12 -68.12 13.13 -34.02
C THR A 12 -66.66 12.68 -34.15
N GLU A 13 -65.75 13.53 -34.66
CA GLU A 13 -64.30 13.23 -34.65
C GLU A 13 -63.77 13.03 -33.23
N ARG A 14 -64.11 13.92 -32.30
CA ARG A 14 -63.70 13.78 -30.89
C ARG A 14 -64.30 12.54 -30.22
N ILE A 15 -65.55 12.18 -30.53
CA ILE A 15 -66.19 10.99 -29.94
C ILE A 15 -65.57 9.70 -30.50
N ILE A 16 -65.20 9.68 -31.78
CA ILE A 16 -64.46 8.58 -32.40
C ILE A 16 -63.08 8.44 -31.73
N ASP A 17 -62.34 9.54 -31.54
CA ASP A 17 -61.03 9.48 -30.86
C ASP A 17 -61.12 9.04 -29.39
N TYR A 18 -62.17 9.43 -28.66
CA TYR A 18 -62.34 9.08 -27.25
C TYR A 18 -62.89 7.66 -27.00
N ILE A 19 -63.63 7.06 -27.94
CA ILE A 19 -64.22 5.72 -27.79
C ILE A 19 -63.49 4.66 -28.62
N VAL A 20 -63.08 4.99 -29.85
CA VAL A 20 -62.39 4.05 -30.74
C VAL A 20 -60.94 3.85 -30.29
N ALA A 21 -60.21 4.90 -29.91
CA ALA A 21 -58.81 4.75 -29.52
C ALA A 21 -58.58 3.83 -28.30
N PRO A 22 -59.41 3.86 -27.23
CA PRO A 22 -59.30 2.88 -26.15
C PRO A 22 -59.62 1.45 -26.60
N ILE A 23 -60.63 1.25 -27.43
CA ILE A 23 -61.05 -0.07 -27.93
C ILE A 23 -59.99 -0.64 -28.88
N GLU A 24 -59.50 0.16 -29.81
CA GLU A 24 -58.41 -0.16 -30.73
C GLU A 24 -57.14 -0.54 -29.95
N ARG A 25 -56.79 0.22 -28.90
CA ARG A 25 -55.69 -0.15 -28.00
C ARG A 25 -55.91 -1.51 -27.34
N GLN A 26 -57.13 -1.85 -26.91
CA GLN A 26 -57.41 -3.16 -26.31
C GLN A 26 -57.37 -4.31 -27.32
N VAL A 27 -57.90 -4.10 -28.54
CA VAL A 27 -57.89 -5.08 -29.64
C VAL A 27 -56.48 -5.34 -30.16
N ASN A 28 -55.63 -4.31 -30.18
CA ASN A 28 -54.23 -4.43 -30.60
C ASN A 28 -53.43 -5.45 -29.77
N TYR A 29 -53.71 -5.61 -28.47
CA TYR A 29 -53.05 -6.62 -27.65
C TYR A 29 -53.41 -8.06 -28.07
N LEU A 30 -54.61 -8.29 -28.60
CA LEU A 30 -55.05 -9.61 -29.09
C LEU A 30 -54.40 -9.96 -30.43
N ILE A 31 -54.32 -8.98 -31.34
CA ILE A 31 -53.78 -9.14 -32.69
C ILE A 31 -52.26 -9.27 -32.64
N PHE A 32 -51.57 -8.31 -32.03
CA PHE A 32 -50.10 -8.21 -32.00
C PHE A 32 -49.45 -9.02 -30.86
N TYR A 33 -50.09 -10.09 -30.39
CA TYR A 33 -49.55 -10.92 -29.32
C TYR A 33 -48.16 -11.46 -29.63
N ASN A 34 -47.98 -12.08 -30.80
CA ASN A 34 -46.69 -12.66 -31.21
C ASN A 34 -45.63 -11.57 -31.36
N ASP A 35 -45.99 -10.42 -31.91
CA ASP A 35 -45.06 -9.30 -32.10
C ASP A 35 -44.64 -8.68 -30.77
N ASN A 36 -45.55 -8.56 -29.80
CA ASN A 36 -45.22 -8.07 -28.45
C ASN A 36 -44.26 -9.01 -27.73
N PHE A 37 -44.45 -10.34 -27.84
CA PHE A 37 -43.53 -11.33 -27.27
C PHE A 37 -42.20 -11.40 -28.02
N LYS A 38 -42.20 -11.24 -29.35
CA LYS A 38 -40.98 -11.15 -30.15
C LYS A 38 -40.16 -9.91 -29.74
N ASN A 39 -40.81 -8.75 -29.64
CA ASN A 39 -40.19 -7.51 -29.20
C ASN A 39 -39.62 -7.64 -27.77
N LEU A 40 -40.39 -8.19 -26.83
CA LEU A 40 -39.89 -8.47 -25.48
C LEU A 40 -38.65 -9.39 -25.53
N LYS A 41 -38.70 -10.46 -26.33
CA LYS A 41 -37.59 -11.41 -26.45
C LYS A 41 -36.32 -10.75 -27.00
N GLU A 42 -36.45 -9.89 -28.01
CA GLU A 42 -35.33 -9.14 -28.57
C GLU A 42 -34.75 -8.17 -27.54
N GLN A 43 -35.58 -7.36 -26.90
CA GLN A 43 -35.14 -6.36 -25.92
C GLN A 43 -34.52 -6.99 -24.67
N TYR A 44 -35.11 -8.05 -24.11
CA TYR A 44 -34.56 -8.68 -22.90
C TYR A 44 -33.26 -9.46 -23.20
N THR A 45 -33.09 -9.99 -24.42
CA THR A 45 -31.84 -10.67 -24.81
C THR A 45 -30.70 -9.67 -24.85
N GLU A 46 -30.96 -8.47 -25.39
CA GLU A 46 -29.99 -7.38 -25.37
C GLU A 46 -29.72 -6.89 -23.94
N LEU A 47 -30.74 -6.80 -23.09
CA LEU A 47 -30.58 -6.45 -21.68
C LEU A 47 -29.67 -7.43 -20.94
N LYS A 48 -29.84 -8.74 -21.15
CA LYS A 48 -28.94 -9.76 -20.61
C LYS A 48 -27.49 -9.61 -21.09
N ARG A 49 -27.30 -9.28 -22.37
CA ARG A 49 -25.96 -9.05 -22.93
C ARG A 49 -25.28 -7.87 -22.24
N VAL A 50 -25.99 -6.74 -22.12
CA VAL A 50 -25.48 -5.53 -21.45
C VAL A 50 -25.22 -5.79 -19.97
N LYS A 51 -26.13 -6.47 -19.26
CA LYS A 51 -25.92 -6.93 -17.88
C LYS A 51 -24.62 -7.71 -17.76
N GLY A 52 -24.36 -8.65 -18.67
CA GLY A 52 -23.15 -9.48 -18.66
C GLY A 52 -21.87 -8.66 -18.80
N ILE A 53 -21.88 -7.65 -19.68
CA ILE A 53 -20.75 -6.73 -19.88
C ILE A 53 -20.49 -5.92 -18.61
N ILE A 54 -21.51 -5.24 -18.08
CA ILE A 54 -21.37 -4.39 -16.89
C ILE A 54 -20.99 -5.24 -15.67
N SER A 55 -21.55 -6.45 -15.53
CA SER A 55 -21.20 -7.36 -14.44
C SER A 55 -19.73 -7.79 -14.52
N HIS A 56 -19.21 -8.01 -15.73
CA HIS A 56 -17.80 -8.31 -15.95
C HIS A 56 -16.90 -7.11 -15.61
N GLU A 57 -17.28 -5.90 -16.06
CA GLU A 57 -16.56 -4.66 -15.72
C GLU A 57 -16.55 -4.40 -14.22
N VAL A 58 -17.69 -4.59 -13.53
CA VAL A 58 -17.78 -4.52 -12.07
C VAL A 58 -16.81 -5.49 -11.39
N GLU A 59 -16.71 -6.71 -11.90
CA GLU A 59 -15.79 -7.71 -11.35
C GLU A 59 -14.31 -7.33 -11.58
N VAL A 60 -14.00 -6.74 -12.74
CA VAL A 60 -12.66 -6.20 -13.04
C VAL A 60 -12.31 -5.05 -12.10
N GLU A 61 -13.23 -4.09 -11.91
CA GLU A 61 -13.03 -2.95 -11.02
C GLU A 61 -12.85 -3.39 -9.56
N ARG A 62 -13.65 -4.36 -9.08
CA ARG A 62 -13.48 -4.95 -7.75
C ARG A 62 -12.12 -5.64 -7.59
N LYS A 63 -11.68 -6.39 -8.60
CA LYS A 63 -10.34 -7.01 -8.62
C LYS A 63 -9.22 -5.99 -8.60
N ASN A 64 -9.46 -4.81 -9.16
CA ASN A 64 -8.54 -3.67 -9.12
C ASN A 64 -8.64 -2.86 -7.80
N GLY A 65 -9.44 -3.32 -6.82
CA GLY A 65 -9.57 -2.69 -5.51
C GLY A 65 -10.49 -1.47 -5.49
N ARG A 66 -11.26 -1.21 -6.56
CA ARG A 66 -12.23 -0.12 -6.65
C ARG A 66 -13.58 -0.52 -6.05
N GLN A 67 -14.28 0.46 -5.47
CA GLN A 67 -15.65 0.31 -4.99
C GLN A 67 -16.64 0.76 -6.06
N ILE A 68 -17.73 0.02 -6.20
CA ILE A 68 -18.77 0.27 -7.20
C ILE A 68 -19.75 1.30 -6.65
N TYR A 69 -20.15 2.28 -7.48
CA TYR A 69 -21.16 3.24 -7.06
C TYR A 69 -22.51 2.55 -6.81
N ASP A 70 -23.22 3.00 -5.77
CA ASP A 70 -24.56 2.49 -5.44
C ASP A 70 -25.54 2.59 -6.61
N ALA A 71 -25.42 3.63 -7.45
CA ALA A 71 -26.24 3.80 -8.65
C ALA A 71 -26.09 2.62 -9.63
N VAL A 72 -24.87 2.10 -9.82
CA VAL A 72 -24.60 0.94 -10.69
C VAL A 72 -25.18 -0.33 -10.06
N GLN A 73 -25.01 -0.49 -8.74
CA GLN A 73 -25.53 -1.66 -8.03
C GLN A 73 -27.06 -1.69 -8.04
N ASN A 74 -27.71 -0.54 -7.83
CA ASN A 74 -29.16 -0.39 -7.91
C ASN A 74 -29.69 -0.66 -9.32
N TRP A 75 -28.97 -0.24 -10.36
CA TRP A 75 -29.34 -0.55 -11.73
C TRP A 75 -29.24 -2.04 -12.02
N LEU A 76 -28.16 -2.71 -11.62
CA LEU A 76 -28.02 -4.17 -11.78
C LEU A 76 -29.14 -4.94 -11.08
N ASN A 77 -29.52 -4.52 -9.86
CA ASN A 77 -30.64 -5.13 -9.14
C ASN A 77 -31.97 -4.96 -9.89
N ARG A 78 -32.26 -3.77 -10.43
CA ARG A 78 -33.46 -3.54 -11.27
C ARG A 78 -33.45 -4.38 -12.55
N VAL A 79 -32.28 -4.56 -13.17
CA VAL A 79 -32.13 -5.41 -14.35
C VAL A 79 -32.45 -6.87 -14.00
N ASP A 80 -32.00 -7.35 -12.84
CA ASP A 80 -32.25 -8.71 -12.37
C ASP A 80 -33.74 -9.00 -12.20
N GLU A 81 -34.46 -8.07 -11.56
CA GLU A 81 -35.92 -8.15 -11.40
C GLU A 81 -36.65 -8.22 -12.76
N ILE A 82 -36.26 -7.37 -13.72
CA ILE A 82 -36.90 -7.34 -15.04
C ILE A 82 -36.55 -8.59 -15.87
N VAL A 83 -35.32 -9.08 -15.76
CA VAL A 83 -34.89 -10.32 -16.45
C VAL A 83 -35.67 -11.51 -15.90
N GLU A 84 -35.84 -11.60 -14.58
CA GLU A 84 -36.64 -12.64 -13.95
C GLU A 84 -38.12 -12.55 -14.37
N GLU A 85 -38.71 -11.34 -14.36
CA GLU A 85 -40.09 -11.12 -14.83
C GLU A 85 -40.27 -11.57 -16.30
N ALA A 86 -39.32 -11.20 -17.18
CA ALA A 86 -39.36 -11.57 -18.59
C ALA A 86 -39.22 -13.08 -18.80
N GLU A 87 -38.38 -13.78 -18.03
CA GLU A 87 -38.24 -15.23 -18.08
C GLU A 87 -39.49 -15.96 -17.60
N GLN A 88 -40.06 -15.52 -16.47
CA GLN A 88 -41.32 -16.06 -15.96
C GLN A 88 -42.46 -15.87 -16.97
N LEU A 89 -42.56 -14.69 -17.58
CA LEU A 89 -43.58 -14.39 -18.58
C LEU A 89 -43.38 -15.20 -19.88
N SER A 90 -42.14 -15.42 -20.30
CA SER A 90 -41.82 -16.24 -21.48
C SER A 90 -42.15 -17.72 -21.26
N ASN A 91 -42.02 -18.21 -20.03
CA ASN A 91 -42.29 -19.60 -19.65
C ASN A 91 -43.71 -19.83 -19.09
N ASP A 92 -44.59 -18.83 -19.15
CA ASP A 92 -45.93 -18.91 -18.55
C ASP A 92 -46.76 -20.08 -19.14
N PRO A 93 -47.26 -21.03 -18.33
CA PRO A 93 -48.03 -22.17 -18.84
C PRO A 93 -49.32 -21.77 -19.56
N GLY A 94 -49.81 -20.54 -19.34
CA GLY A 94 -50.91 -19.91 -20.06
C GLY A 94 -50.68 -19.82 -21.57
N HIS A 95 -49.42 -19.84 -22.05
CA HIS A 95 -49.09 -19.96 -23.47
C HIS A 95 -49.74 -21.20 -24.14
N ARG A 96 -49.85 -22.32 -23.41
CA ARG A 96 -50.51 -23.55 -23.89
C ARG A 96 -52.03 -23.38 -24.05
N ASN A 97 -52.63 -22.53 -23.23
CA ASN A 97 -54.07 -22.20 -23.27
C ASN A 97 -54.42 -21.16 -24.35
N VAL A 98 -53.42 -20.51 -24.95
CA VAL A 98 -53.58 -19.63 -26.11
C VAL A 98 -53.54 -20.43 -27.43
N ALA A 99 -52.99 -21.65 -27.41
CA ALA A 99 -52.73 -22.48 -28.60
C ALA A 99 -53.62 -23.72 -28.77
N CYS A 100 -54.35 -24.18 -27.74
CA CYS A 100 -55.27 -25.34 -27.83
C CYS A 100 -56.72 -24.82 -27.92
N CYS A 101 -57.56 -25.15 -28.90
CA CYS A 101 -57.98 -26.47 -29.38
C CYS A 101 -58.51 -26.42 -30.83
N LYS A 102 -58.85 -27.60 -31.37
CA LYS A 102 -59.53 -27.89 -32.64
C LYS A 102 -60.93 -27.21 -32.84
N TRP A 103 -61.22 -26.05 -32.24
CA TRP A 103 -62.45 -25.23 -32.40
C TRP A 103 -62.10 -23.72 -32.40
N PRO A 104 -62.90 -22.83 -33.03
CA PRO A 104 -62.40 -21.58 -33.62
C PRO A 104 -62.22 -20.38 -32.67
N PHE A 105 -62.33 -20.53 -31.34
CA PHE A 105 -62.21 -19.40 -30.41
C PHE A 105 -61.04 -19.60 -29.42
N PRO A 106 -59.86 -19.01 -29.70
CA PRO A 106 -58.74 -18.96 -28.74
C PRO A 106 -59.19 -18.30 -27.42
N ASN A 107 -58.54 -18.62 -26.31
CA ASN A 107 -58.79 -17.93 -25.04
C ASN A 107 -58.29 -16.47 -25.09
N PHE A 108 -59.13 -15.59 -25.65
CA PHE A 108 -58.83 -14.16 -25.87
C PHE A 108 -58.46 -13.44 -24.59
N LYS A 109 -59.05 -13.80 -23.44
CA LYS A 109 -58.75 -13.18 -22.15
C LYS A 109 -57.30 -13.42 -21.73
N SER A 110 -56.83 -14.67 -21.82
CA SER A 110 -55.43 -15.02 -21.50
C SER A 110 -54.45 -14.40 -22.50
N ARG A 111 -54.78 -14.43 -23.80
CA ARG A 111 -53.96 -13.82 -24.86
C ARG A 111 -53.79 -12.32 -24.63
N HIS A 112 -54.88 -11.61 -24.34
CA HIS A 112 -54.87 -10.19 -24.04
C HIS A 112 -54.00 -9.85 -22.83
N GLN A 113 -54.21 -10.56 -21.71
CA GLN A 113 -53.49 -10.31 -20.46
C GLN A 113 -51.98 -10.52 -20.61
N LEU A 114 -51.58 -11.63 -21.24
CA LEU A 114 -50.17 -11.94 -21.48
C LEU A 114 -49.50 -10.95 -22.44
N SER A 115 -50.17 -10.58 -23.54
CA SER A 115 -49.68 -9.57 -24.49
C SER A 115 -49.51 -8.20 -23.84
N ARG A 116 -50.45 -7.79 -23.01
CA ARG A 116 -50.38 -6.53 -22.26
C ARG A 116 -49.21 -6.53 -21.29
N LYS A 117 -49.01 -7.64 -20.55
CA LYS A 117 -47.84 -7.80 -19.67
C LYS A 117 -46.55 -7.73 -20.49
N ALA A 118 -46.45 -8.46 -21.60
CA ALA A 118 -45.25 -8.47 -22.44
C ALA A 118 -44.89 -7.08 -22.96
N LYS A 119 -45.89 -6.32 -23.44
CA LYS A 119 -45.67 -4.93 -23.88
C LYS A 119 -45.23 -4.02 -22.73
N LYS A 120 -45.78 -4.21 -21.52
CA LYS A 120 -45.38 -3.46 -20.33
C LYS A 120 -43.95 -3.78 -19.92
N THR A 121 -43.59 -5.06 -19.81
CA THR A 121 -42.24 -5.50 -19.43
C THR A 121 -41.21 -5.03 -20.47
N ALA A 122 -41.54 -5.05 -21.78
CA ALA A 122 -40.69 -4.45 -22.81
C ALA A 122 -40.49 -2.94 -22.59
N GLY A 123 -41.55 -2.21 -22.20
CA GLY A 123 -41.43 -0.81 -21.80
C GLY A 123 -40.45 -0.60 -20.63
N ASN A 124 -40.52 -1.46 -19.60
CA ASN A 124 -39.59 -1.42 -18.46
C ASN A 124 -38.15 -1.70 -18.89
N VAL A 125 -37.93 -2.68 -19.79
CA VAL A 125 -36.60 -2.99 -20.36
C VAL A 125 -36.04 -1.75 -21.06
N ALA A 126 -36.84 -1.09 -21.91
CA ALA A 126 -36.42 0.11 -22.62
C ALA A 126 -36.08 1.27 -21.66
N GLU A 127 -36.85 1.45 -20.58
CA GLU A 127 -36.58 2.47 -19.56
C GLU A 127 -35.24 2.23 -18.85
N VAL A 128 -34.99 0.99 -18.41
CA VAL A 128 -33.74 0.64 -17.71
C VAL A 128 -32.54 0.71 -18.65
N MET A 129 -32.72 0.38 -19.93
CA MET A 129 -31.69 0.60 -20.95
C MET A 129 -31.34 2.08 -21.15
N GLN A 130 -32.33 2.99 -21.11
CA GLN A 130 -32.04 4.43 -21.19
C GLN A 130 -31.34 4.94 -19.92
N GLN A 131 -31.66 4.38 -18.76
CA GLN A 131 -30.99 4.76 -17.51
C GLN A 131 -29.50 4.40 -17.50
N LYS A 132 -29.13 3.30 -18.17
CA LYS A 132 -27.73 2.84 -18.28
C LYS A 132 -26.80 3.93 -18.80
N ASP A 133 -27.22 4.70 -19.81
CA ASP A 133 -26.42 5.78 -20.39
C ASP A 133 -26.25 6.99 -19.44
N ASN A 134 -27.06 7.06 -18.38
CA ASN A 134 -26.98 8.09 -17.34
C ASN A 134 -26.33 7.61 -16.03
N ILE A 135 -25.93 6.34 -15.95
CA ILE A 135 -25.12 5.86 -14.84
C ILE A 135 -23.73 6.44 -15.08
N GLY A 136 -23.29 7.33 -14.19
CA GLY A 136 -21.98 7.96 -14.26
C GLY A 136 -20.82 6.95 -14.16
N PRO A 137 -19.62 7.35 -13.72
CA PRO A 137 -18.49 6.43 -13.61
C PRO A 137 -18.86 5.17 -12.83
N LEU A 138 -18.36 4.02 -13.29
CA LEU A 138 -18.78 2.70 -12.80
C LEU A 138 -18.25 2.40 -11.39
N ALA A 139 -17.04 2.88 -11.09
CA ALA A 139 -16.36 2.64 -9.84
C ALA A 139 -15.50 3.83 -9.42
N PHE A 140 -15.20 3.91 -8.13
CA PHE A 140 -14.28 4.88 -7.55
C PHE A 140 -13.19 4.15 -6.76
N LEU A 141 -12.01 4.77 -6.67
CA LEU A 141 -10.95 4.26 -5.82
C LEU A 141 -11.32 4.62 -4.37
N PRO A 142 -11.48 3.64 -3.46
CA PRO A 142 -11.64 3.96 -2.05
C PRO A 142 -10.33 4.58 -1.53
N ASP A 143 -10.44 5.39 -0.47
CA ASP A 143 -9.26 5.92 0.20
C ASP A 143 -8.36 4.77 0.65
N LEU A 144 -7.05 4.92 0.47
CA LEU A 144 -6.08 3.95 0.98
C LEU A 144 -6.20 3.86 2.50
N GLU A 145 -6.50 2.66 3.02
CA GLU A 145 -6.41 2.38 4.44
C GLU A 145 -4.94 2.30 4.86
N GLY A 146 -4.33 3.47 5.07
CA GLY A 146 -2.90 3.69 5.20
C GLY A 146 -2.19 3.20 6.46
N VAL A 147 -2.67 2.14 7.12
CA VAL A 147 -1.90 1.53 8.21
C VAL A 147 -1.90 0.01 8.03
N GLY A 148 -0.83 -0.50 7.41
CA GLY A 148 -0.58 -1.93 7.36
C GLY A 148 -0.62 -2.54 8.76
N SER A 149 -1.23 -3.73 8.86
CA SER A 149 -1.36 -4.46 10.12
C SER A 149 0.04 -4.74 10.71
N THR A 150 0.39 -4.03 11.78
CA THR A 150 1.54 -4.34 12.63
C THR A 150 1.21 -5.53 13.51
N CYS A 151 2.19 -6.40 13.73
CA CYS A 151 2.08 -7.53 14.64
C CYS A 151 1.78 -6.99 16.05
N THR A 152 0.52 -7.10 16.47
CA THR A 152 -0.07 -6.46 17.66
C THR A 152 0.42 -7.04 18.99
N THR A 153 1.21 -8.11 18.98
CA THR A 153 1.41 -8.92 20.18
C THR A 153 2.43 -8.35 21.16
N SER A 154 3.32 -7.43 20.77
CA SER A 154 4.36 -6.89 21.68
C SER A 154 4.06 -5.50 22.25
N SER A 155 3.12 -4.73 21.68
CA SER A 155 2.84 -3.37 22.15
C SER A 155 2.17 -3.32 23.53
N GLU A 156 1.55 -4.41 23.98
CA GLU A 156 0.88 -4.47 25.28
C GLU A 156 1.82 -4.58 26.47
N LYS A 157 3.12 -4.85 26.27
CA LYS A 157 4.10 -5.01 27.37
C LYS A 157 5.08 -3.84 27.51
N LEU A 158 5.03 -2.86 26.61
CA LEU A 158 5.93 -1.71 26.61
C LEU A 158 5.20 -0.47 27.16
N GLU A 159 5.10 -0.38 28.49
CA GLU A 159 4.41 0.70 29.19
C GLU A 159 4.95 2.10 28.84
N SER A 160 6.26 2.24 28.65
CA SER A 160 6.87 3.50 28.19
C SER A 160 6.31 3.93 26.83
N ARG A 161 6.06 2.96 25.93
CA ARG A 161 5.53 3.19 24.59
C ARG A 161 4.03 3.49 24.63
N LYS A 162 3.28 2.83 25.49
CA LYS A 162 1.86 3.15 25.73
C LYS A 162 1.69 4.58 26.23
N LYS A 163 2.41 4.95 27.28
CA LYS A 163 2.37 6.30 27.84
C LYS A 163 2.77 7.35 26.81
N MET A 164 3.79 7.07 26.01
CA MET A 164 4.22 8.00 24.97
C MET A 164 3.18 8.13 23.83
N LYS A 165 2.55 7.03 23.42
CA LYS A 165 1.44 7.03 22.47
C LYS A 165 0.31 7.94 22.96
N GLU A 166 -0.10 7.77 24.22
CA GLU A 166 -1.14 8.59 24.85
C GLU A 166 -0.75 10.07 24.89
N ASN A 167 0.48 10.39 25.28
CA ASN A 167 0.97 11.77 25.31
C ASN A 167 0.96 12.42 23.91
N ILE A 168 1.37 11.69 22.87
CA ILE A 168 1.34 12.18 21.48
C ILE A 168 -0.12 12.41 21.04
N VAL A 169 -1.03 11.46 21.31
CA VAL A 169 -2.46 11.61 21.00
C VAL A 169 -3.07 12.82 21.71
N LEU A 170 -2.70 13.06 22.98
CA LEU A 170 -3.13 14.24 23.73
C LEU A 170 -2.63 15.54 23.09
N ALA A 171 -1.36 15.63 22.71
CA ALA A 171 -0.83 16.80 22.01
C ALA A 171 -1.52 17.02 20.66
N LEU A 172 -1.84 15.94 19.93
CA LEU A 172 -2.61 16.01 18.68
C LEU A 172 -4.06 16.49 18.89
N ARG A 173 -4.62 16.43 20.10
CA ARG A 173 -5.95 16.98 20.42
C ARG A 173 -5.91 18.48 20.76
N GLU A 174 -4.76 19.02 21.14
CA GLU A 174 -4.65 20.43 21.57
C GLU A 174 -4.86 21.41 20.40
N PRO A 175 -5.82 22.35 20.46
CA PRO A 175 -6.14 23.22 19.32
C PRO A 175 -5.00 24.11 18.81
N HIS A 176 -4.07 24.48 19.69
CA HIS A 176 -2.95 25.39 19.39
C HIS A 176 -1.66 24.67 18.95
N ILE A 177 -1.68 23.33 18.88
CA ILE A 177 -0.54 22.53 18.43
C ILE A 177 -0.88 22.00 17.03
N SER A 178 -0.34 22.58 15.98
CA SER A 178 -0.36 22.00 14.63
C SER A 178 0.81 21.06 14.36
N ARG A 179 1.98 21.29 14.96
CA ARG A 179 3.19 20.52 14.63
C ARG A 179 3.73 19.79 15.86
N VAL A 180 3.65 18.47 15.81
CA VAL A 180 4.19 17.56 16.83
C VAL A 180 5.43 16.87 16.28
N GLY A 181 6.51 16.88 17.04
CA GLY A 181 7.75 16.20 16.72
C GLY A 181 7.96 14.94 17.54
N VAL A 182 8.51 13.89 16.92
CA VAL A 182 8.93 12.65 17.57
C VAL A 182 10.37 12.38 17.18
N TYR A 183 11.28 12.37 18.16
CA TYR A 183 12.71 12.19 17.90
C TYR A 183 13.37 11.17 18.82
N GLY A 184 14.56 10.71 18.45
CA GLY A 184 15.34 9.74 19.21
C GLY A 184 16.25 8.90 18.32
N LEU A 185 17.09 8.07 18.94
CA LEU A 185 18.06 7.23 18.24
C LEU A 185 17.40 6.33 17.19
N GLY A 186 18.16 5.90 16.17
CA GLY A 186 17.67 4.90 15.22
C GLY A 186 17.40 3.57 15.94
N GLY A 187 16.43 2.79 15.48
CA GLY A 187 16.15 1.47 16.05
C GLY A 187 15.37 1.45 17.38
N VAL A 188 15.00 2.61 17.93
CA VAL A 188 14.13 2.70 19.13
C VAL A 188 12.64 2.50 18.84
N GLY A 189 12.23 2.29 17.59
CA GLY A 189 10.82 2.03 17.24
C GLY A 189 9.91 3.27 17.11
N LYS A 190 10.45 4.42 16.71
CA LYS A 190 9.66 5.67 16.48
C LYS A 190 8.54 5.47 15.47
N SER A 191 8.87 4.96 14.28
CA SER A 191 7.91 4.75 13.20
C SER A 191 6.83 3.73 13.60
N THR A 192 7.19 2.70 14.38
CA THR A 192 6.23 1.74 14.95
C THR A 192 5.26 2.42 15.92
N LEU A 193 5.77 3.25 16.85
CA LEU A 193 4.95 3.99 17.79
C LEU A 193 3.97 4.94 17.08
N VAL A 194 4.46 5.67 16.06
CA VAL A 194 3.61 6.60 15.31
C VAL A 194 2.58 5.87 14.45
N LYS A 195 2.88 4.69 13.91
CA LYS A 195 1.86 3.84 13.24
C LYS A 195 0.72 3.46 14.20
N GLU A 196 1.04 3.14 15.46
CA GLU A 196 0.01 2.89 16.49
C GLU A 196 -0.77 4.16 16.85
N VAL A 197 -0.11 5.33 16.91
CA VAL A 197 -0.81 6.63 17.04
C VAL A 197 -1.75 6.86 15.86
N ALA A 198 -1.29 6.68 14.63
CA ALA A 198 -2.07 6.86 13.40
C ALA A 198 -3.32 5.97 13.40
N LYS A 199 -3.16 4.71 13.80
CA LYS A 199 -4.26 3.75 13.96
C LYS A 199 -5.26 4.23 15.02
N GLN A 200 -4.77 4.67 16.18
CA GLN A 200 -5.63 5.15 17.26
C GLN A 200 -6.42 6.40 16.87
N VAL A 201 -5.76 7.42 16.31
CA VAL A 201 -6.46 8.67 15.93
C VAL A 201 -7.48 8.45 14.80
N LYS A 202 -7.25 7.47 13.93
CA LYS A 202 -8.22 7.03 12.92
C LYS A 202 -9.43 6.33 13.56
N ASN A 203 -9.19 5.41 14.50
CA ASN A 203 -10.26 4.70 15.22
C ASN A 203 -11.10 5.64 16.09
N ASP A 204 -10.45 6.58 16.78
CA ASP A 204 -11.08 7.61 17.60
C ASP A 204 -11.80 8.67 16.74
N LYS A 205 -11.65 8.63 15.40
CA LYS A 205 -12.14 9.63 14.44
C LYS A 205 -11.74 11.06 14.83
N LEU A 206 -10.50 11.21 15.31
CA LEU A 206 -9.95 12.51 15.68
C LEU A 206 -9.67 13.38 14.44
N PHE A 207 -9.35 12.74 13.32
CA PHE A 207 -9.17 13.36 12.01
C PHE A 207 -9.99 12.63 10.96
N ASP A 208 -10.54 13.37 10.00
CA ASP A 208 -11.27 12.81 8.86
C ASP A 208 -10.32 12.07 7.91
N LYS A 209 -9.08 12.55 7.80
CA LYS A 209 -7.99 11.92 7.03
C LYS A 209 -6.72 11.78 7.85
N VAL A 210 -6.02 10.66 7.67
CA VAL A 210 -4.68 10.42 8.22
C VAL A 210 -3.79 9.95 7.08
N VAL A 211 -2.76 10.73 6.78
CA VAL A 211 -1.84 10.50 5.67
C VAL A 211 -0.45 10.25 6.24
N MET A 212 0.29 9.28 5.69
CA MET A 212 1.66 9.00 6.12
C MET A 212 2.58 8.87 4.91
N ALA A 213 3.56 9.76 4.80
CA ALA A 213 4.58 9.74 3.76
C ALA A 213 5.95 9.39 4.37
N ASN A 214 6.74 8.59 3.66
CA ASN A 214 8.07 8.20 4.12
C ASN A 214 9.13 9.04 3.39
N ILE A 215 9.97 9.70 4.17
CA ILE A 215 11.02 10.57 3.67
C ILE A 215 12.29 9.74 3.49
N SER A 216 12.80 9.69 2.26
CA SER A 216 14.10 9.06 2.00
C SER A 216 15.24 10.00 2.39
N GLN A 217 16.39 9.42 2.72
CA GLN A 217 17.62 10.17 3.00
C GLN A 217 18.00 11.16 1.89
N VAL A 218 17.72 10.80 0.64
CA VAL A 218 17.74 11.75 -0.48
C VAL A 218 16.31 12.22 -0.70
N VAL A 219 16.06 13.50 -0.46
CA VAL A 219 14.72 14.07 -0.57
C VAL A 219 14.29 14.12 -2.04
N ASP A 220 13.15 13.49 -2.31
CA ASP A 220 12.47 13.50 -3.60
C ASP A 220 11.06 14.08 -3.38
N LEU A 221 10.95 15.40 -3.58
CA LEU A 221 9.70 16.14 -3.34
C LEU A 221 8.56 15.62 -4.21
N GLU A 222 8.85 15.23 -5.45
CA GLU A 222 7.85 14.70 -6.38
C GLU A 222 7.27 13.39 -5.84
N LYS A 223 8.14 12.49 -5.40
CA LYS A 223 7.70 11.22 -4.80
C LYS A 223 6.89 11.43 -3.53
N ILE A 224 7.31 12.36 -2.66
CA ILE A 224 6.57 12.67 -1.43
C ILE A 224 5.18 13.24 -1.76
N GLN A 225 5.08 14.18 -2.71
CA GLN A 225 3.80 14.73 -3.16
C GLN A 225 2.88 13.62 -3.71
N LEU A 226 3.42 12.69 -4.49
CA LEU A 226 2.67 11.55 -5.03
C LEU A 226 2.18 10.62 -3.90
N GLU A 227 3.03 10.28 -2.93
CA GLU A 227 2.63 9.46 -1.77
C GLU A 227 1.48 10.12 -0.99
N ILE A 228 1.57 11.43 -0.70
CA ILE A 228 0.49 12.15 -0.01
C ILE A 228 -0.79 12.19 -0.86
N ALA A 229 -0.66 12.42 -2.17
CA ALA A 229 -1.80 12.47 -3.09
C ALA A 229 -2.54 11.12 -3.20
N ASP A 230 -1.80 10.01 -3.23
CA ASP A 230 -2.35 8.66 -3.23
C ASP A 230 -3.25 8.42 -2.01
N PHE A 231 -2.84 8.85 -0.81
CA PHE A 231 -3.67 8.76 0.40
C PHE A 231 -4.89 9.68 0.39
N LEU A 232 -4.86 10.76 -0.38
CA LEU A 232 -5.95 11.72 -0.51
C LEU A 232 -6.90 11.42 -1.69
N GLY A 233 -6.61 10.36 -2.47
CA GLY A 233 -7.32 10.04 -3.71
C GLY A 233 -7.19 11.14 -4.77
N LEU A 234 -6.08 11.89 -4.75
CA LEU A 234 -5.81 12.99 -5.64
C LEU A 234 -4.93 12.55 -6.80
N HIS A 235 -5.35 12.82 -8.03
CA HIS A 235 -4.50 12.71 -9.22
C HIS A 235 -4.05 14.09 -9.65
N PHE A 236 -2.76 14.26 -9.88
CA PHE A 236 -2.20 15.50 -10.40
C PHE A 236 -2.34 15.55 -11.91
N GLU A 237 -2.84 16.68 -12.41
CA GLU A 237 -2.69 17.06 -13.83
C GLU A 237 -1.40 17.88 -14.03
N GLU A 238 -0.94 18.51 -12.95
CA GLU A 238 0.25 19.34 -12.92
C GLU A 238 1.53 18.49 -12.92
N THR A 239 2.48 18.84 -13.80
CA THR A 239 3.78 18.15 -13.89
C THR A 239 4.86 18.79 -13.02
N THR A 240 4.76 20.09 -12.74
CA THR A 240 5.74 20.83 -11.94
C THR A 240 5.56 20.59 -10.45
N ILE A 241 6.66 20.64 -9.67
CA ILE A 241 6.61 20.51 -8.20
C ILE A 241 5.71 21.58 -7.60
N SER A 242 5.84 22.84 -8.03
CA SER A 242 5.02 23.95 -7.52
C SER A 242 3.54 23.83 -7.88
N GLY A 243 3.22 23.36 -9.09
CA GLY A 243 1.82 23.12 -9.50
C GLY A 243 1.17 22.03 -8.65
N ARG A 244 1.89 20.92 -8.44
CA ARG A 244 1.46 19.83 -7.54
C ARG A 244 1.31 20.30 -6.10
N ALA A 245 2.24 21.10 -5.59
CA ALA A 245 2.17 21.66 -4.26
C ALA A 245 0.89 22.51 -4.07
N ALA A 246 0.59 23.39 -5.02
CA ALA A 246 -0.62 24.22 -4.99
C ALA A 246 -1.90 23.38 -5.04
N ARG A 247 -1.93 22.34 -5.88
CA ARG A 247 -3.07 21.41 -5.96
C ARG A 247 -3.26 20.62 -4.68
N LEU A 248 -2.17 20.13 -4.08
CA LEU A 248 -2.21 19.38 -2.83
C LEU A 248 -2.70 20.27 -1.68
N GLN A 249 -2.23 21.52 -1.63
CA GLN A 249 -2.68 22.50 -0.66
C GLN A 249 -4.20 22.72 -0.76
N GLN A 250 -4.75 22.93 -1.96
CA GLN A 250 -6.21 23.05 -2.16
C GLN A 250 -6.97 21.79 -1.70
N ARG A 251 -6.44 20.61 -2.02
CA ARG A 251 -7.06 19.33 -1.62
C ARG A 251 -7.09 19.17 -0.11
N ILE A 252 -6.02 19.55 0.59
CA ILE A 252 -5.89 19.54 2.05
C ILE A 252 -6.82 20.57 2.69
N GLU A 253 -6.95 21.76 2.10
CA GLU A 253 -7.86 22.82 2.58
C GLU A 253 -9.35 22.43 2.52
N ASN A 254 -9.71 21.54 1.58
CA ASN A 254 -11.07 21.01 1.48
C ASN A 254 -11.38 19.94 2.54
N GLU A 255 -10.39 19.43 3.27
CA GLU A 255 -10.61 18.51 4.37
C GLU A 255 -10.97 19.26 5.66
N ARG A 256 -12.00 18.78 6.36
CA ARG A 256 -12.40 19.36 7.64
C ARG A 256 -11.32 19.15 8.70
N SER A 257 -10.69 17.97 8.73
CA SER A 257 -9.57 17.67 9.61
C SER A 257 -8.65 16.59 9.03
N ILE A 258 -7.35 16.84 9.08
CA ILE A 258 -6.33 15.98 8.50
C ILE A 258 -5.06 15.95 9.37
N LEU A 259 -4.52 14.74 9.55
CA LEU A 259 -3.19 14.52 10.09
C LEU A 259 -2.26 14.08 8.97
N VAL A 260 -1.17 14.81 8.74
CA VAL A 260 -0.09 14.40 7.83
C VAL A 260 1.12 13.99 8.65
N ILE A 261 1.56 12.75 8.47
CA ILE A 261 2.71 12.15 9.13
C ILE A 261 3.86 12.11 8.14
N LEU A 262 4.99 12.73 8.49
CA LEU A 262 6.23 12.66 7.71
C LEU A 262 7.23 11.80 8.49
N ASP A 263 7.45 10.59 8.00
CA ASP A 263 8.28 9.56 8.64
C ASP A 263 9.74 9.64 8.17
N ASP A 264 10.67 9.49 9.11
CA ASP A 264 12.12 9.43 8.90
C ASP A 264 12.74 10.63 8.18
N ILE A 265 12.54 11.85 8.72
CA ILE A 265 13.11 13.09 8.17
C ILE A 265 14.61 13.19 8.48
N TRP A 266 15.44 13.27 7.44
CA TRP A 266 16.91 13.36 7.52
C TRP A 266 17.47 14.78 7.41
N GLU A 267 16.77 15.67 6.71
CA GLU A 267 17.14 17.06 6.47
C GLU A 267 15.91 17.97 6.50
N ILE A 268 16.11 19.28 6.63
CA ILE A 268 15.02 20.26 6.74
C ILE A 268 14.23 20.27 5.43
N LEU A 269 12.91 20.08 5.52
CA LEU A 269 12.01 20.07 4.37
C LEU A 269 11.32 21.42 4.19
N GLU A 270 11.27 21.88 2.96
CA GLU A 270 10.44 23.02 2.54
C GLU A 270 8.97 22.59 2.41
N LEU A 271 8.23 22.72 3.52
CA LEU A 271 6.83 22.26 3.62
C LEU A 271 5.91 22.93 2.59
N ASP A 272 6.18 24.18 2.22
CA ASP A 272 5.48 24.90 1.17
C ASP A 272 5.64 24.25 -0.21
N LYS A 273 6.86 23.79 -0.54
CA LYS A 273 7.12 23.04 -1.77
C LYS A 273 6.46 21.67 -1.77
N LEU A 274 6.21 21.08 -0.60
CA LEU A 274 5.40 19.87 -0.49
C LEU A 274 3.91 20.12 -0.67
N GLY A 275 3.44 21.37 -0.55
CA GLY A 275 2.01 21.71 -0.55
C GLY A 275 1.35 21.58 0.82
N LEU A 276 2.16 21.56 1.89
CA LEU A 276 1.70 21.50 3.27
C LEU A 276 1.58 22.92 3.86
N PRO A 277 0.54 23.20 4.65
CA PRO A 277 0.31 24.55 5.17
C PRO A 277 1.37 24.93 6.21
N LEU A 278 1.93 26.14 6.07
CA LEU A 278 2.89 26.71 7.02
C LEU A 278 2.21 27.32 8.27
N ASN A 279 0.94 27.72 8.20
CA ASN A 279 0.26 28.35 9.34
C ASN A 279 -0.69 27.38 10.03
N ASP A 280 -1.00 27.67 11.31
CA ASP A 280 -2.07 27.07 12.12
C ASP A 280 -3.43 27.27 11.42
N ARG A 281 -3.70 26.46 10.40
CA ARG A 281 -4.95 26.45 9.67
C ARG A 281 -5.84 25.40 10.32
N LYS A 282 -7.04 25.83 10.70
CA LYS A 282 -8.04 24.98 11.38
C LYS A 282 -8.21 23.68 10.60
N GLY A 283 -7.79 22.56 11.22
CA GLY A 283 -8.02 21.22 10.71
C GLY A 283 -6.77 20.44 10.29
N CYS A 284 -5.65 21.09 9.90
CA CYS A 284 -4.45 20.37 9.46
C CYS A 284 -3.38 20.28 10.56
N LYS A 285 -2.91 19.07 10.86
CA LYS A 285 -1.80 18.81 11.78
C LYS A 285 -0.68 18.02 11.13
N LEU A 286 0.56 18.29 11.54
CA LEU A 286 1.76 17.60 11.13
C LEU A 286 2.34 16.79 12.30
N LEU A 287 2.67 15.53 12.04
CA LEU A 287 3.45 14.70 12.94
C LEU A 287 4.77 14.34 12.26
N LEU A 288 5.86 14.93 12.75
CA LEU A 288 7.19 14.87 12.17
C LEU A 288 8.03 13.86 12.94
N ILE A 289 8.66 12.91 12.23
CA ILE A 289 9.54 11.91 12.85
C ILE A 289 10.95 12.15 12.35
N SER A 290 11.91 12.32 13.27
CA SER A 290 13.32 12.44 12.91
C SER A 290 14.21 11.71 13.91
N ARG A 291 15.49 11.54 13.57
CA ARG A 291 16.50 11.09 14.55
C ARG A 291 17.00 12.21 15.42
N LYS A 292 16.95 13.46 14.93
CA LYS A 292 17.56 14.60 15.58
C LYS A 292 16.53 15.69 15.90
N LEU A 293 16.68 16.30 17.07
CA LEU A 293 15.77 17.35 17.54
C LEU A 293 15.94 18.66 16.78
N ASP A 294 17.17 19.00 16.40
CA ASP A 294 17.50 20.22 15.64
C ASP A 294 16.71 20.30 14.32
N ILE A 295 16.57 19.19 13.60
CA ILE A 295 15.76 19.11 12.37
C ILE A 295 14.30 19.48 12.67
N LEU A 296 13.71 18.94 13.72
CA LEU A 296 12.31 19.19 14.08
C LEU A 296 12.09 20.65 14.53
N GLN A 297 13.00 21.17 15.35
CA GLN A 297 12.94 22.57 15.81
C GLN A 297 13.10 23.56 14.66
N ASN A 298 13.97 23.27 13.69
CA ASN A 298 14.11 24.08 12.48
C ASN A 298 12.88 24.01 11.56
N MET A 299 12.07 22.95 11.69
CA MET A 299 10.75 22.83 11.07
C MET A 299 9.62 23.35 11.98
N GLU A 300 9.97 24.13 13.00
CA GLU A 300 9.09 24.81 13.96
C GLU A 300 8.08 23.86 14.62
N SER A 301 8.53 22.66 15.01
CA SER A 301 7.74 21.78 15.88
C SER A 301 7.43 22.49 17.20
N GLN A 302 6.17 22.43 17.64
CA GLN A 302 5.70 23.12 18.84
C GLN A 302 5.78 22.23 20.08
N LYS A 303 5.68 20.91 19.88
CA LYS A 303 5.76 19.92 20.94
C LYS A 303 6.55 18.71 20.48
N ASP A 304 7.69 18.48 21.12
CA ASP A 304 8.58 17.37 20.77
C ASP A 304 8.59 16.27 21.85
N PHE A 305 8.58 15.03 21.40
CA PHE A 305 8.63 13.84 22.23
C PHE A 305 9.91 13.04 21.98
N LEU A 306 10.76 12.95 23.01
CA LEU A 306 11.94 12.09 22.99
C LEU A 306 11.53 10.63 23.23
N ILE A 307 11.84 9.80 22.26
CA ILE A 307 11.71 8.36 22.33
C ILE A 307 13.06 7.76 22.75
N GLY A 308 13.18 7.45 24.04
CA GLY A 308 14.36 6.82 24.60
C GLY A 308 14.51 5.33 24.22
N VAL A 309 15.65 4.76 24.61
CA VAL A 309 15.84 3.30 24.65
C VAL A 309 14.91 2.68 25.71
N LEU A 310 14.61 1.39 25.58
CA LEU A 310 13.88 0.66 26.60
C LEU A 310 14.72 0.55 27.89
N ASN A 311 14.04 0.59 29.04
CA ASN A 311 14.67 0.24 30.29
C ASN A 311 14.96 -1.28 30.34
N GLU A 312 15.74 -1.74 31.32
CA GLU A 312 16.15 -3.14 31.40
C GLU A 312 14.96 -4.11 31.50
N GLU A 313 13.92 -3.74 32.23
CA GLU A 313 12.71 -4.56 32.42
C GLU A 313 11.94 -4.73 31.10
N GLU A 314 11.64 -3.63 30.41
CA GLU A 314 10.94 -3.65 29.12
C GLU A 314 11.79 -4.34 28.04
N ALA A 315 13.10 -4.10 28.04
CA ALA A 315 14.03 -4.76 27.12
C ALA A 315 14.04 -6.28 27.34
N TRP A 316 14.09 -6.72 28.61
CA TRP A 316 13.99 -8.13 28.97
C TRP A 316 12.64 -8.73 28.56
N ASN A 317 11.54 -8.06 28.89
CA ASN A 317 10.19 -8.54 28.57
C ASN A 317 10.00 -8.72 27.05
N LEU A 318 10.53 -7.79 26.25
CA LEU A 318 10.53 -7.91 24.79
C LEU A 318 11.42 -9.06 24.31
N PHE A 319 12.62 -9.21 24.88
CA PHE A 319 13.54 -10.29 24.54
C PHE A 319 12.91 -11.66 24.83
N GLU A 320 12.35 -11.85 26.02
CA GLU A 320 11.66 -13.06 26.44
C GLU A 320 10.48 -13.40 25.53
N ASP A 321 9.69 -12.40 25.12
CA ASP A 321 8.55 -12.58 24.22
C ASP A 321 8.98 -13.09 22.82
N VAL A 322 10.15 -12.64 22.34
CA VAL A 322 10.67 -13.01 21.01
C VAL A 322 11.32 -14.40 21.01
N VAL A 323 12.09 -14.72 22.05
CA VAL A 323 12.77 -16.03 22.19
C VAL A 323 11.77 -17.13 22.55
N GLY A 324 10.80 -16.83 23.41
CA GLY A 324 9.80 -17.77 23.90
C GLY A 324 10.24 -18.57 25.13
N ASN A 325 9.64 -19.73 25.36
CA ASN A 325 9.76 -20.46 26.64
C ASN A 325 11.17 -20.96 26.99
N VAL A 326 12.14 -20.94 26.07
CA VAL A 326 13.50 -21.43 26.31
C VAL A 326 14.19 -20.68 27.45
N VAL A 327 13.96 -19.36 27.56
CA VAL A 327 14.56 -18.53 28.61
C VAL A 327 13.87 -18.66 29.99
N LYS A 328 12.87 -19.55 30.11
CA LYS A 328 12.24 -19.89 31.39
C LYS A 328 13.01 -20.93 32.17
N ASP A 329 13.98 -21.61 31.55
CA ASP A 329 14.95 -22.42 32.28
C ASP A 329 15.81 -21.51 33.17
N VAL A 330 15.82 -21.80 34.47
CA VAL A 330 16.57 -21.05 35.48
C VAL A 330 18.06 -21.00 35.13
N ASN A 331 18.60 -22.05 34.50
CA ASN A 331 20.02 -22.11 34.14
C ASN A 331 20.38 -21.20 32.94
N LEU A 332 19.41 -20.87 32.09
CA LEU A 332 19.61 -20.03 30.91
C LEU A 332 19.23 -18.56 31.18
N ARG A 333 18.27 -18.32 32.07
CA ARG A 333 17.68 -17.01 32.30
C ARG A 333 18.71 -15.92 32.61
N ASP A 334 19.67 -16.21 33.48
CA ASP A 334 20.68 -15.23 33.89
C ASP A 334 21.62 -14.84 32.73
N VAL A 335 22.02 -15.81 31.90
CA VAL A 335 22.87 -15.56 30.72
C VAL A 335 22.06 -14.84 29.64
N ALA A 336 20.82 -15.26 29.40
CA ALA A 336 19.91 -14.61 28.46
C ALA A 336 19.64 -13.15 28.85
N PHE A 337 19.46 -12.86 30.14
CA PHE A 337 19.29 -11.50 30.64
C PHE A 337 20.52 -10.64 30.36
N GLN A 338 21.72 -11.18 30.58
CA GLN A 338 22.97 -10.48 30.26
C GLN A 338 23.12 -10.23 28.75
N VAL A 339 22.72 -11.18 27.89
CA VAL A 339 22.67 -10.99 26.43
C VAL A 339 21.71 -9.86 26.06
N ALA A 340 20.50 -9.86 26.63
CA ALA A 340 19.52 -8.79 26.38
C ALA A 340 20.07 -7.41 26.79
N LYS A 341 20.85 -7.34 27.88
CA LYS A 341 21.50 -6.11 28.33
C LYS A 341 22.53 -5.58 27.32
N GLN A 342 23.24 -6.44 26.58
CA GLN A 342 24.17 -6.02 25.52
C GLN A 342 23.46 -5.32 24.34
N CYS A 343 22.14 -5.51 24.19
CA CYS A 343 21.35 -4.82 23.16
C CYS A 343 21.03 -3.35 23.51
N ALA A 344 21.48 -2.85 24.66
CA ALA A 344 21.40 -1.44 25.08
C ALA A 344 19.99 -0.81 24.99
N GLY A 345 18.95 -1.62 25.18
CA GLY A 345 17.55 -1.15 25.13
C GLY A 345 17.05 -0.77 23.72
N LEU A 346 17.81 -1.04 22.66
CA LEU A 346 17.40 -0.78 21.28
C LEU A 346 16.50 -1.90 20.77
N ILE A 347 15.27 -1.57 20.39
CA ILE A 347 14.27 -2.54 19.91
C ILE A 347 14.82 -3.35 18.72
N VAL A 348 15.48 -2.69 17.76
CA VAL A 348 16.07 -3.37 16.59
C VAL A 348 17.10 -4.43 16.98
N LEU A 349 17.95 -4.16 17.98
CA LEU A 349 18.98 -5.11 18.44
C LEU A 349 18.37 -6.23 19.26
N ILE A 350 17.47 -5.89 20.19
CA ILE A 350 16.78 -6.86 21.05
C ILE A 350 16.09 -7.91 20.19
N VAL A 351 15.31 -7.49 19.19
CA VAL A 351 14.55 -8.40 18.34
C VAL A 351 15.47 -9.22 17.43
N THR A 352 16.51 -8.63 16.84
CA THR A 352 17.44 -9.35 15.94
C THR A 352 18.30 -10.38 16.67
N VAL A 353 18.85 -10.04 17.83
CA VAL A 353 19.64 -10.97 18.67
C VAL A 353 18.73 -12.07 19.25
N ALA A 354 17.56 -11.71 19.78
CA ALA A 354 16.58 -12.68 20.29
C ALA A 354 16.15 -13.68 19.21
N ARG A 355 15.93 -13.22 17.96
CA ARG A 355 15.60 -14.10 16.84
C ARG A 355 16.76 -15.01 16.44
N ALA A 356 17.99 -14.53 16.48
CA ALA A 356 19.17 -15.33 16.19
C ALA A 356 19.39 -16.46 17.22
N LEU A 357 19.04 -16.21 18.48
CA LEU A 357 19.11 -17.20 19.56
C LEU A 357 17.84 -18.03 19.73
N LYS A 358 16.81 -17.77 18.92
CA LYS A 358 15.54 -18.49 18.97
C LYS A 358 15.79 -19.97 18.62
N ASN A 359 15.34 -20.85 19.51
CA ASN A 359 15.52 -22.31 19.44
C ASN A 359 16.93 -22.83 19.82
N LYS A 360 17.80 -22.01 20.44
CA LYS A 360 19.03 -22.48 21.10
C LYS A 360 18.73 -22.83 22.54
N ASP A 361 18.69 -24.11 22.87
CA ASP A 361 18.38 -24.65 24.19
C ASP A 361 19.62 -24.99 25.04
N ASP A 362 20.81 -24.96 24.45
CA ASP A 362 22.07 -25.25 25.15
C ASP A 362 22.71 -23.98 25.75
N ILE A 363 23.17 -24.07 27.01
CA ILE A 363 23.77 -22.95 27.74
C ILE A 363 25.08 -22.44 27.11
N ASP A 364 25.80 -23.30 26.41
CA ASP A 364 27.09 -22.97 25.80
C ASP A 364 26.92 -21.98 24.65
N SER A 365 25.89 -22.16 23.80
CA SER A 365 25.50 -21.18 22.78
C SER A 365 25.18 -19.80 23.37
N TRP A 366 24.53 -19.75 24.53
CA TRP A 366 24.21 -18.48 25.21
C TRP A 366 25.44 -17.79 25.80
N LYS A 367 26.36 -18.56 26.39
CA LYS A 367 27.63 -18.03 26.90
C LYS A 367 28.54 -17.54 25.78
N ASP A 368 28.59 -18.27 24.67
CA ASP A 368 29.32 -17.88 23.48
C ASP A 368 28.74 -16.58 22.89
N ALA A 369 27.42 -16.50 22.74
CA ALA A 369 26.74 -15.27 22.30
C ALA A 369 27.06 -14.08 23.21
N LEU A 370 26.99 -14.28 24.53
CA LEU A 370 27.35 -13.23 25.48
C LEU A 370 28.80 -12.78 25.31
N ASN A 371 29.73 -13.69 25.06
CA ASN A 371 31.14 -13.34 24.84
C ASN A 371 31.36 -12.59 23.52
N GLN A 372 30.66 -12.94 22.44
CA GLN A 372 30.73 -12.22 21.17
C GLN A 372 30.11 -10.81 21.24
N LEU A 373 29.13 -10.60 22.12
CA LEU A 373 28.43 -9.33 22.29
C LEU A 373 29.05 -8.41 23.36
N LYS A 374 29.99 -8.91 24.17
CA LYS A 374 30.68 -8.12 25.19
C LYS A 374 31.60 -7.11 24.51
N THR A 375 31.29 -5.84 24.71
CA THR A 375 32.22 -4.72 24.48
C THR A 375 33.05 -4.47 25.73
N VAL A 376 34.23 -3.87 25.59
CA VAL A 376 34.92 -3.29 26.74
C VAL A 376 34.04 -2.12 27.24
N ASP A 377 33.87 -1.96 28.56
CA ASP A 377 32.85 -1.08 29.16
C ASP A 377 32.93 0.42 28.74
N GLU A 378 33.97 0.83 28.02
CA GLU A 378 34.22 2.18 27.50
C GLU A 378 33.81 2.39 26.02
N GLU A 379 33.39 1.35 25.30
CA GLU A 379 33.08 1.44 23.87
C GLU A 379 31.69 2.04 23.59
N GLY A 380 31.63 2.85 22.53
CA GLY A 380 30.45 3.65 22.17
C GLY A 380 29.27 2.83 21.64
N MET A 381 28.07 3.41 21.68
CA MET A 381 26.81 2.79 21.20
C MET A 381 26.90 2.21 19.77
N THR A 382 27.71 2.81 18.89
CA THR A 382 27.93 2.35 17.51
C THR A 382 28.52 0.94 17.45
N GLU A 383 29.43 0.61 18.36
CA GLU A 383 30.10 -0.70 18.39
C GLU A 383 29.14 -1.80 18.85
N LYS A 384 28.33 -1.52 19.88
CA LYS A 384 27.25 -2.43 20.32
C LYS A 384 26.26 -2.73 19.21
N ILE A 385 25.90 -1.70 18.43
CA ILE A 385 25.04 -1.86 17.25
C ILE A 385 25.69 -2.79 16.21
N TYR A 386 26.97 -2.55 15.91
CA TYR A 386 27.70 -3.35 14.94
C TYR A 386 27.80 -4.82 15.38
N LEU A 387 28.28 -5.08 16.59
CA LEU A 387 28.46 -6.43 17.14
C LEU A 387 27.15 -7.21 17.21
N ALA A 388 26.05 -6.57 17.65
CA ALA A 388 24.76 -7.24 17.74
C ALA A 388 24.22 -7.69 16.37
N ILE A 389 24.33 -6.83 15.35
CA ILE A 389 23.88 -7.17 14.00
C ILE A 389 24.84 -8.15 13.32
N GLU A 390 26.15 -8.00 13.52
CA GLU A 390 27.15 -8.96 13.03
C GLU A 390 26.95 -10.35 13.64
N PHE A 391 26.68 -10.42 14.95
CA PHE A 391 26.32 -11.65 15.63
C PHE A 391 25.11 -12.30 14.96
N SER A 392 24.00 -11.58 14.79
CA SER A 392 22.80 -12.11 14.11
C SER A 392 23.07 -12.55 12.67
N TYR A 393 23.94 -11.84 11.94
CA TYR A 393 24.39 -12.23 10.61
C TYR A 393 25.19 -13.54 10.64
N ASN A 394 26.09 -13.71 11.61
CA ASN A 394 26.90 -14.90 11.76
C ASN A 394 26.07 -16.15 12.07
N GLN A 395 24.95 -15.98 12.78
CA GLN A 395 23.98 -17.04 13.08
C GLN A 395 23.08 -17.44 11.89
N LEU A 396 23.17 -16.78 10.73
CA LEU A 396 22.39 -17.19 9.55
C LEU A 396 22.84 -18.55 8.99
N ASP A 397 21.87 -19.43 8.75
CA ASP A 397 22.13 -20.74 8.16
C ASP A 397 22.30 -20.66 6.63
N GLY A 398 23.55 -20.75 6.17
CA GLY A 398 23.90 -20.95 4.78
C GLY A 398 24.50 -19.74 4.07
N ASP A 399 25.53 -20.00 3.26
CA ASP A 399 26.31 -18.99 2.55
C ASP A 399 25.46 -18.15 1.58
N ASP A 400 24.43 -18.74 0.96
CA ASP A 400 23.55 -18.03 0.05
C ASP A 400 22.74 -16.92 0.77
N VAL A 401 22.29 -17.17 2.01
CA VAL A 401 21.53 -16.19 2.81
C VAL A 401 22.45 -15.07 3.26
N LYS A 402 23.66 -15.42 3.72
CA LYS A 402 24.70 -14.45 4.11
C LYS A 402 25.09 -13.58 2.91
N ALA A 403 25.34 -14.18 1.76
CA ALA A 403 25.66 -13.44 0.53
C ALA A 403 24.52 -12.52 0.09
N LEU A 404 23.26 -12.96 0.21
CA LEU A 404 22.09 -12.11 -0.07
C LEU A 404 22.00 -10.92 0.89
N PHE A 405 22.24 -11.14 2.20
CA PHE A 405 22.26 -10.06 3.19
C PHE A 405 23.30 -8.99 2.86
N LEU A 406 24.53 -9.40 2.57
CA LEU A 406 25.60 -8.48 2.17
C LEU A 406 25.29 -7.77 0.84
N LEU A 407 24.69 -8.48 -0.12
CA LEU A 407 24.22 -7.86 -1.36
C LEU A 407 23.20 -6.75 -1.06
N CYS A 408 22.22 -6.99 -0.20
CA CYS A 408 21.24 -5.98 0.21
C CYS A 408 21.92 -4.72 0.81
N GLY A 409 22.89 -4.88 1.71
CA GLY A 409 23.68 -3.78 2.26
C GLY A 409 24.47 -3.00 1.21
N SER A 410 25.01 -3.70 0.20
CA SER A 410 25.75 -3.07 -0.90
C SER A 410 24.88 -2.20 -1.83
N LEU A 411 23.55 -2.41 -1.86
CA LEU A 411 22.65 -1.64 -2.73
C LEU A 411 22.53 -0.18 -2.31
N GLY A 412 22.13 0.69 -3.24
CA GLY A 412 22.08 2.15 -3.08
C GLY A 412 21.08 2.70 -2.05
N GLY A 413 20.40 1.85 -1.29
CA GLY A 413 19.50 2.26 -0.20
C GLY A 413 18.85 1.07 0.52
N PRO A 414 18.11 1.32 1.62
CA PRO A 414 17.48 0.31 2.46
C PRO A 414 16.27 -0.38 1.80
N LYS A 415 15.69 0.23 0.75
CA LYS A 415 14.52 -0.26 0.01
C LYS A 415 14.92 -0.66 -1.41
N PHE A 416 14.55 -1.86 -1.85
CA PHE A 416 14.88 -2.36 -3.19
C PHE A 416 13.81 -3.27 -3.77
N ARG A 417 13.75 -3.35 -5.11
CA ARG A 417 12.82 -4.22 -5.85
C ARG A 417 13.35 -5.66 -5.89
N VAL A 418 12.47 -6.63 -5.66
CA VAL A 418 12.79 -8.06 -5.72
C VAL A 418 13.35 -8.45 -7.09
N GLU A 419 12.81 -7.86 -8.16
CA GLU A 419 13.28 -8.11 -9.53
C GLU A 419 14.73 -7.65 -9.74
N TYR A 420 15.13 -6.55 -9.12
CA TYR A 420 16.51 -6.06 -9.21
C TYR A 420 17.46 -6.96 -8.42
N LEU A 421 17.05 -7.42 -7.22
CA LEU A 421 17.80 -8.43 -6.48
C LEU A 421 18.00 -9.70 -7.30
N LEU A 422 16.96 -10.19 -7.97
CA LEU A 422 17.05 -11.38 -8.81
C LEU A 422 18.12 -11.20 -9.91
N LYS A 423 18.13 -10.05 -10.59
CA LYS A 423 19.15 -9.73 -11.59
C LYS A 423 20.56 -9.72 -10.99
N CYS A 424 20.75 -9.08 -9.84
CA CYS A 424 22.05 -9.03 -9.17
C CYS A 424 22.52 -10.41 -8.71
N VAL A 425 21.64 -11.19 -8.08
CA VAL A 425 21.96 -12.54 -7.59
C VAL A 425 22.35 -13.47 -8.73
N MET A 426 21.61 -13.43 -9.85
CA MET A 426 21.93 -14.23 -11.03
C MET A 426 23.22 -13.75 -11.70
N GLY A 427 23.36 -12.44 -11.92
CA GLY A 427 24.52 -11.87 -12.61
C GLY A 427 25.83 -12.02 -11.83
N LEU A 428 25.77 -12.01 -10.50
CA LEU A 428 26.91 -12.25 -9.62
C LEU A 428 27.15 -13.74 -9.35
N GLY A 429 26.30 -14.62 -9.86
CA GLY A 429 26.40 -16.06 -9.61
C GLY A 429 26.33 -16.43 -8.13
N ILE A 430 25.59 -15.66 -7.32
CA ILE A 430 25.49 -15.90 -5.87
C ILE A 430 24.89 -17.27 -5.61
N PHE A 431 23.82 -17.62 -6.32
CA PHE A 431 23.19 -18.93 -6.18
C PHE A 431 23.89 -19.95 -7.05
N LYS A 432 24.59 -20.90 -6.41
CA LYS A 432 25.16 -22.06 -7.08
C LYS A 432 24.05 -23.04 -7.50
N HIS A 433 24.29 -23.76 -8.60
CA HIS A 433 23.44 -24.84 -9.11
C HIS A 433 21.98 -24.45 -9.37
N ILE A 434 21.76 -23.39 -10.15
CA ILE A 434 20.44 -23.00 -10.62
C ILE A 434 20.37 -23.05 -12.14
N ASP A 435 19.49 -23.90 -12.65
CA ASP A 435 19.35 -24.14 -14.10
C ASP A 435 18.35 -23.18 -14.76
N THR A 436 17.41 -22.60 -14.00
CA THR A 436 16.38 -21.71 -14.56
C THR A 436 16.15 -20.42 -13.75
N PRO A 437 15.77 -19.30 -14.41
CA PRO A 437 15.36 -18.08 -13.72
C PRO A 437 14.19 -18.27 -12.75
N LYS A 438 13.32 -19.25 -13.01
CA LYS A 438 12.18 -19.58 -12.15
C LYS A 438 12.66 -20.15 -10.81
N ASP A 439 13.64 -21.03 -10.84
CA ASP A 439 14.22 -21.63 -9.64
C ASP A 439 15.04 -20.59 -8.85
N ALA A 440 15.77 -19.70 -9.55
CA ALA A 440 16.42 -18.55 -8.93
C ALA A 440 15.41 -17.68 -8.17
N ARG A 441 14.26 -17.40 -8.79
CA ARG A 441 13.20 -16.61 -8.17
C ARG A 441 12.65 -17.32 -6.93
N LEU A 442 12.34 -18.62 -7.01
CA LEU A 442 11.83 -19.37 -5.86
C LEU A 442 12.82 -19.40 -4.70
N LYS A 443 14.10 -19.67 -4.99
CA LYS A 443 15.17 -19.65 -3.98
C LYS A 443 15.30 -18.26 -3.35
N LEU A 444 15.32 -17.19 -4.16
CA LEU A 444 15.39 -15.81 -3.67
C LEU A 444 14.26 -15.49 -2.68
N HIS A 445 13.02 -15.85 -3.00
CA HIS A 445 11.89 -15.60 -2.09
C HIS A 445 12.04 -16.36 -0.78
N ARG A 446 12.54 -17.61 -0.82
CA ARG A 446 12.81 -18.38 0.39
C ARG A 446 13.87 -17.72 1.28
N LEU A 447 14.97 -17.23 0.69
CA LEU A 447 16.03 -16.56 1.47
C LEU A 447 15.58 -15.20 2.00
N ILE A 448 14.78 -14.44 1.23
CA ILE A 448 14.14 -13.21 1.73
C ILE A 448 13.27 -13.52 2.96
N ASN A 449 12.45 -14.56 2.89
CA ASN A 449 11.62 -14.97 4.03
C ASN A 449 12.46 -15.42 5.23
N SER A 450 13.60 -16.07 5.00
CA SER A 450 14.56 -16.41 6.07
C SER A 450 15.13 -15.15 6.74
N LEU A 451 15.58 -14.16 5.96
CA LEU A 451 16.08 -12.90 6.50
C LEU A 451 14.99 -12.09 7.23
N LYS A 452 13.73 -12.13 6.76
CA LYS A 452 12.57 -11.54 7.46
C LYS A 452 12.31 -12.25 8.79
N ALA A 453 12.35 -13.58 8.82
CA ALA A 453 12.19 -14.37 10.04
C ALA A 453 13.28 -14.07 11.09
N SER A 454 14.49 -13.74 10.65
CA SER A 454 15.61 -13.28 11.49
C SER A 454 15.54 -11.78 11.84
N CYS A 455 14.52 -11.05 11.37
CA CYS A 455 14.36 -9.60 11.53
C CYS A 455 15.51 -8.74 10.98
N LEU A 456 16.31 -9.29 10.05
CA LEU A 456 17.33 -8.56 9.30
C LEU A 456 16.74 -7.87 8.05
N LEU A 457 15.53 -8.27 7.64
CA LEU A 457 14.67 -7.54 6.72
C LEU A 457 13.33 -7.24 7.41
N LEU A 458 12.71 -6.12 7.03
CA LEU A 458 11.41 -5.72 7.54
C LEU A 458 10.29 -6.56 6.92
N GLU A 459 9.25 -6.78 7.71
CA GLU A 459 8.00 -7.33 7.22
C GLU A 459 7.27 -6.27 6.40
N ASP A 460 6.99 -6.61 5.15
CA ASP A 460 6.18 -5.83 4.22
C ASP A 460 5.24 -6.81 3.50
N ASN A 461 3.99 -6.38 3.31
CA ASN A 461 2.96 -7.08 2.55
C ASN A 461 3.23 -7.00 1.04
N SER A 462 4.14 -6.13 0.60
CA SER A 462 4.58 -6.07 -0.79
C SER A 462 5.36 -7.32 -1.20
N LYS A 463 4.87 -8.00 -2.24
CA LYS A 463 5.62 -9.08 -2.91
C LYS A 463 6.71 -8.55 -3.85
N MET A 464 6.71 -7.25 -4.13
CA MET A 464 7.57 -6.65 -5.16
C MET A 464 8.77 -5.89 -4.58
N LYS A 465 8.69 -5.47 -3.32
CA LYS A 465 9.72 -4.69 -2.64
C LYS A 465 10.17 -5.39 -1.36
N VAL A 466 11.40 -5.11 -0.99
CA VAL A 466 12.02 -5.55 0.25
C VAL A 466 12.69 -4.35 0.89
N GLU A 467 12.65 -4.31 2.21
CA GLU A 467 13.20 -3.23 3.01
C GLU A 467 14.08 -3.79 4.13
N MET A 468 15.21 -3.15 4.36
CA MET A 468 16.12 -3.39 5.46
C MET A 468 16.11 -2.14 6.35
N HIS A 469 16.07 -2.31 7.67
CA HIS A 469 16.17 -1.18 8.58
C HIS A 469 17.52 -0.46 8.36
N ASP A 470 17.57 0.87 8.36
CA ASP A 470 18.77 1.63 7.97
C ASP A 470 20.02 1.23 8.77
N ILE A 471 19.89 1.05 10.09
CA ILE A 471 21.00 0.59 10.94
C ILE A 471 21.51 -0.80 10.48
N VAL A 472 20.60 -1.72 10.14
CA VAL A 472 20.96 -3.05 9.64
C VAL A 472 21.61 -2.93 8.26
N HIS A 473 21.14 -2.01 7.42
CA HIS A 473 21.73 -1.71 6.11
C HIS A 473 23.15 -1.17 6.22
N GLU A 474 23.40 -0.23 7.13
CA GLU A 474 24.72 0.33 7.41
C GLU A 474 25.71 -0.72 7.91
N VAL A 475 25.29 -1.60 8.84
CA VAL A 475 26.13 -2.69 9.33
C VAL A 475 26.36 -3.74 8.24
N ALA A 476 25.32 -4.13 7.49
CA ALA A 476 25.46 -5.07 6.37
C ALA A 476 26.45 -4.55 5.33
N PHE A 477 26.38 -3.27 5.00
CA PHE A 477 27.34 -2.61 4.11
C PHE A 477 28.75 -2.62 4.71
N SER A 478 28.90 -2.34 6.00
CA SER A 478 30.20 -2.33 6.68
C SER A 478 30.87 -3.71 6.67
N ILE A 479 30.10 -4.78 6.94
CA ILE A 479 30.57 -6.17 6.83
C ILE A 479 30.96 -6.47 5.37
N ALA A 480 30.13 -6.09 4.40
CA ALA A 480 30.41 -6.33 2.98
C ALA A 480 31.65 -5.56 2.49
N SER A 481 31.85 -4.33 2.97
CA SER A 481 33.02 -3.51 2.68
C SER A 481 34.30 -4.15 3.21
N ARG A 482 34.28 -4.65 4.46
CA ARG A 482 35.40 -5.35 5.09
C ARG A 482 35.72 -6.68 4.41
N ASP A 483 34.71 -7.52 4.20
CA ASP A 483 34.91 -8.92 3.79
C ASP A 483 35.01 -9.08 2.26
N GLN A 484 34.31 -8.24 1.49
CA GLN A 484 34.25 -8.31 0.03
C GLN A 484 34.97 -7.13 -0.65
N HIS A 485 35.59 -6.21 0.10
CA HIS A 485 36.34 -5.07 -0.47
C HIS A 485 35.46 -4.23 -1.41
N ILE A 486 34.29 -3.82 -0.93
CA ILE A 486 33.33 -3.01 -1.72
C ILE A 486 33.65 -1.53 -1.57
N PHE A 487 33.77 -0.82 -2.69
CA PHE A 487 33.83 0.63 -2.71
C PHE A 487 32.48 1.23 -3.11
N LYS A 488 31.93 2.11 -2.25
CA LYS A 488 30.63 2.73 -2.50
C LYS A 488 30.63 4.20 -2.11
N ILE A 489 30.05 5.03 -2.97
CA ILE A 489 29.66 6.40 -2.66
C ILE A 489 28.19 6.58 -3.05
N GLY A 490 27.37 6.99 -2.08
CA GLY A 490 25.92 7.16 -2.26
C GLY A 490 25.52 8.45 -2.97
N MET A 491 24.22 8.57 -3.23
CA MET A 491 23.59 9.79 -3.77
C MET A 491 23.78 11.00 -2.85
N GLY A 492 24.17 12.13 -3.45
CA GLY A 492 24.54 13.36 -2.74
C GLY A 492 26.00 13.43 -2.28
N GLY A 493 26.75 12.32 -2.41
CA GLY A 493 28.20 12.32 -2.19
C GLY A 493 28.98 12.95 -3.36
N GLU A 494 30.26 13.21 -3.11
CA GLU A 494 31.22 13.64 -4.13
C GLU A 494 32.45 12.73 -4.05
N LEU A 495 32.86 12.16 -5.19
CA LEU A 495 34.11 11.41 -5.27
C LEU A 495 35.30 12.38 -5.33
N LYS A 496 35.85 12.71 -4.16
CA LYS A 496 37.00 13.61 -4.04
C LYS A 496 38.32 12.95 -4.47
N LYS A 497 38.49 11.67 -4.15
CA LYS A 497 39.70 10.91 -4.47
C LYS A 497 39.35 9.44 -4.68
N TRP A 498 39.96 8.83 -5.68
CA TRP A 498 39.87 7.39 -5.90
C TRP A 498 40.60 6.61 -4.78
N PRO A 499 40.15 5.38 -4.46
CA PRO A 499 40.89 4.47 -3.60
C PRO A 499 42.31 4.21 -4.11
N SER A 500 43.19 3.72 -3.22
CA SER A 500 44.53 3.30 -3.63
C SER A 500 44.48 2.16 -4.65
N GLU A 501 45.51 2.05 -5.49
CA GLU A 501 45.63 0.95 -6.45
C GLU A 501 45.59 -0.42 -5.76
N GLU A 502 46.22 -0.55 -4.59
CA GLU A 502 46.16 -1.77 -3.76
C GLU A 502 44.72 -2.16 -3.37
N PHE A 503 43.88 -1.16 -3.04
CA PHE A 503 42.47 -1.40 -2.76
C PHE A 503 41.73 -1.81 -4.02
N LEU A 504 41.95 -1.11 -5.14
CA LEU A 504 41.30 -1.40 -6.43
C LEU A 504 41.66 -2.80 -6.96
N GLN A 505 42.88 -3.28 -6.70
CA GLN A 505 43.30 -4.65 -7.03
C GLN A 505 42.49 -5.71 -6.29
N ARG A 506 42.09 -5.46 -5.05
CA ARG A 506 41.27 -6.38 -4.23
C ARG A 506 39.77 -6.13 -4.35
N CYS A 507 39.39 -4.97 -4.90
CA CYS A 507 38.02 -4.52 -4.97
C CYS A 507 37.16 -5.47 -5.81
N THR A 508 36.03 -5.92 -5.24
CA THR A 508 35.10 -6.80 -5.96
C THR A 508 33.88 -6.06 -6.48
N GLN A 509 33.53 -4.91 -5.90
CA GLN A 509 32.40 -4.10 -6.34
C GLN A 509 32.67 -2.61 -6.20
N ILE A 510 32.34 -1.84 -7.24
CA ILE A 510 32.37 -0.37 -7.24
C ILE A 510 30.95 0.12 -7.51
N ILE A 511 30.40 0.92 -6.60
CA ILE A 511 29.04 1.44 -6.68
C ILE A 511 29.09 2.96 -6.46
N LEU A 512 28.98 3.71 -7.54
CA LEU A 512 29.07 5.16 -7.51
C LEU A 512 27.73 5.75 -7.94
N SER A 513 27.06 6.40 -6.99
CA SER A 513 25.85 7.17 -7.25
C SER A 513 26.09 8.65 -6.93
N CYS A 514 27.23 9.21 -7.30
CA CYS A 514 27.69 10.52 -6.87
C CYS A 514 28.10 11.40 -8.04
N HIS A 515 28.29 12.70 -7.80
CA HIS A 515 28.96 13.55 -8.78
C HIS A 515 30.41 13.07 -8.95
N ILE A 516 30.82 12.80 -10.19
CA ILE A 516 32.19 12.40 -10.51
C ILE A 516 32.83 13.49 -11.37
N PRO A 517 33.78 14.28 -10.82
CA PRO A 517 34.40 15.38 -11.57
C PRO A 517 35.18 14.93 -12.82
N LYS A 518 35.87 13.78 -12.73
CA LYS A 518 36.60 13.17 -13.84
C LYS A 518 36.76 11.67 -13.60
N LEU A 519 36.34 10.86 -14.57
CA LEU A 519 36.70 9.44 -14.60
C LEU A 519 38.16 9.28 -15.05
N PRO A 520 38.95 8.42 -14.39
CA PRO A 520 40.28 8.07 -14.87
C PRO A 520 40.18 7.34 -16.21
N GLU A 521 41.19 7.53 -17.07
CA GLU A 521 41.24 6.88 -18.39
C GLU A 521 41.31 5.36 -18.29
N ARG A 522 41.89 4.84 -17.20
CA ARG A 522 42.00 3.41 -16.92
C ARG A 522 41.84 3.15 -15.42
N LEU A 523 41.04 2.15 -15.09
CA LEU A 523 40.91 1.58 -13.74
C LEU A 523 41.33 0.12 -13.77
N GLU A 524 42.38 -0.23 -13.03
CA GLU A 524 42.82 -1.62 -12.90
C GLU A 524 42.11 -2.27 -11.72
N CYS A 525 41.03 -3.00 -12.01
CA CYS A 525 40.23 -3.71 -11.01
C CYS A 525 40.07 -5.18 -11.43
N PRO A 526 41.14 -6.02 -11.36
CA PRO A 526 41.14 -7.38 -11.90
C PRO A 526 40.11 -8.31 -11.24
N ASN A 527 39.70 -8.03 -10.01
CA ASN A 527 38.75 -8.84 -9.25
C ASN A 527 37.32 -8.30 -9.26
N ILE A 528 37.04 -7.30 -10.09
CA ILE A 528 35.72 -6.65 -10.15
C ILE A 528 34.66 -7.64 -10.65
N LYS A 529 33.59 -7.79 -9.88
CA LYS A 529 32.40 -8.56 -10.23
C LYS A 529 31.21 -7.67 -10.55
N ARG A 530 31.20 -6.45 -10.02
CA ARG A 530 30.14 -5.46 -10.24
C ARG A 530 30.69 -4.05 -10.34
N PHE A 531 30.29 -3.35 -11.39
CA PHE A 531 30.48 -1.91 -11.51
C PHE A 531 29.11 -1.28 -11.73
N PHE A 532 28.72 -0.37 -10.84
CA PHE A 532 27.48 0.40 -10.95
C PHE A 532 27.83 1.89 -10.90
N LEU A 533 27.37 2.62 -11.91
CA LEU A 533 27.60 4.04 -12.07
C LEU A 533 26.26 4.73 -12.33
N SER A 534 25.96 5.76 -11.55
CA SER A 534 24.78 6.60 -11.68
C SER A 534 25.16 8.04 -11.37
N ASP A 535 25.41 8.84 -12.40
CA ASP A 535 25.67 10.28 -12.27
C ASP A 535 24.50 11.07 -12.88
N LYS A 536 24.15 12.20 -12.28
CA LYS A 536 23.17 13.15 -12.83
C LYS A 536 23.80 14.11 -13.85
N ASN A 537 25.14 14.10 -13.97
CA ASN A 537 25.87 14.99 -14.86
C ASN A 537 25.86 14.45 -16.32
N GLU A 538 25.20 15.18 -17.22
CA GLU A 538 25.11 14.84 -18.65
C GLU A 538 26.46 14.85 -19.39
N SER A 539 27.53 15.35 -18.76
CA SER A 539 28.88 15.36 -19.34
C SER A 539 29.55 13.98 -19.39
N LEU A 540 29.05 12.99 -18.65
CA LEU A 540 29.47 11.59 -18.76
C LEU A 540 28.67 10.88 -19.87
N LYS A 541 28.71 11.40 -21.10
CA LYS A 541 28.25 10.65 -22.27
C LYS A 541 29.29 9.58 -22.57
N CYS A 542 28.90 8.31 -22.37
CA CYS A 542 29.63 7.15 -22.89
C CYS A 542 29.60 7.13 -24.42
#